data_AF-A0A1M3GVD4-F1
#
_entry.id   AF-A0A1M3GVD4-F1
#
_cell.length_a   1.000
_cell.length_b   1.000
_cell.length_c   1.000
_cell.angle_alpha   90.00
_cell.angle_beta   90.00
_cell.angle_gamma   90.00
#
_symmetry.space_group_name_H-M   'P 1'
#
loop_
_entity.id
_entity.type
_entity.pdbx_description
1 polymer ?
#
loop_
_entity_poly.entity_id
_entity_poly.type
_entity_poly.pdbx_seq_one_letter_code
_entity_poly.pdbx_strand_id
1 'polypeptide(L)'
;MRNVHIDYHGPDPGFQAASLLAKDAAKDNQMKDPTIMAWHRNSRLGATTPFYDGANPDTWWEKYGEGNGGRLEVSIGDDYQFIMMDARGFETVGDIPLRNLTDSDGNQYVCYTPLQGRDSSVPRQEACTLLDDWLADQY
;
A
#
# COMPACT_ATOMS: atom_id res chain seq x y z
N MET A 1 -16.13 7.45 -11.30
CA MET A 1 -15.04 6.56 -11.75
C MET A 1 -15.37 5.86 -13.08
N ARG A 2 -14.39 5.42 -13.89
CA ARG A 2 -14.60 4.55 -15.08
C ARG A 2 -14.53 3.08 -14.65
N ASN A 3 -15.23 2.17 -15.34
CA ASN A 3 -15.29 0.76 -14.95
C ASN A 3 -14.91 -0.15 -16.12
N VAL A 4 -14.17 -1.23 -15.86
CA VAL A 4 -13.79 -2.27 -16.81
C VAL A 4 -14.05 -3.63 -16.18
N HIS A 5 -14.64 -4.54 -16.96
CA HIS A 5 -14.87 -5.92 -16.55
C HIS A 5 -13.99 -6.86 -17.38
N ILE A 6 -13.32 -7.79 -16.71
CA ILE A 6 -12.58 -8.89 -17.33
C ILE A 6 -13.33 -10.18 -17.05
N ASP A 7 -13.88 -10.78 -18.10
CA ASP A 7 -14.47 -12.10 -18.05
C ASP A 7 -13.38 -13.12 -17.72
N TYR A 8 -13.51 -13.83 -16.60
CA TYR A 8 -12.57 -14.84 -16.15
C TYR A 8 -13.29 -16.14 -15.85
N HIS A 9 -13.00 -17.18 -16.64
CA HIS A 9 -13.68 -18.48 -16.58
C HIS A 9 -12.85 -19.60 -15.92
N GLY A 10 -11.72 -19.24 -15.30
CA GLY A 10 -10.83 -20.18 -14.62
C GLY A 10 -11.23 -20.43 -13.15
N PRO A 11 -10.51 -21.32 -12.45
CA PRO A 11 -10.61 -21.42 -10.99
C PRO A 11 -10.18 -20.09 -10.34
N ASP A 12 -10.66 -19.82 -9.13
CA ASP A 12 -10.35 -18.61 -8.35
C ASP A 12 -8.88 -18.20 -8.51
N PRO A 13 -8.60 -17.05 -9.15
CA PRO A 13 -7.25 -16.62 -9.45
C PRO A 13 -6.46 -16.26 -8.17
N GLY A 14 -7.14 -16.01 -7.06
CA GLY A 14 -6.54 -15.43 -5.88
C GLY A 14 -6.17 -13.96 -6.09
N PHE A 15 -5.87 -13.27 -4.98
CA PHE A 15 -5.56 -11.84 -5.01
C PHE A 15 -4.38 -11.51 -5.94
N GLN A 16 -3.28 -12.26 -5.87
CA GLN A 16 -2.08 -11.95 -6.63
C GLN A 16 -2.33 -11.98 -8.14
N ALA A 17 -2.92 -13.04 -8.69
CA ALA A 17 -3.17 -13.13 -10.12
C ALA A 17 -4.26 -12.15 -10.57
N ALA A 18 -5.35 -11.99 -9.80
CA ALA A 18 -6.39 -11.01 -10.10
C ALA A 18 -5.83 -9.57 -10.12
N SER A 19 -4.93 -9.24 -9.20
CA SER A 19 -4.29 -7.93 -9.12
C SER A 19 -3.39 -7.63 -10.33
N LEU A 20 -2.73 -8.64 -10.89
CA LEU A 20 -1.93 -8.50 -12.10
C LEU A 20 -2.82 -8.25 -13.32
N LEU A 21 -3.91 -9.01 -13.46
CA LEU A 21 -4.91 -8.79 -14.52
C LEU A 21 -5.50 -7.37 -14.43
N ALA A 22 -5.82 -6.88 -13.23
CA ALA A 22 -6.33 -5.53 -13.03
C ALA A 22 -5.30 -4.46 -13.41
N LYS A 23 -4.02 -4.65 -13.06
CA LYS A 23 -2.93 -3.75 -13.47
C LYS A 23 -2.74 -3.72 -14.99
N ASP A 24 -2.83 -4.86 -15.66
CA ASP A 24 -2.68 -4.89 -17.12
C ASP A 24 -3.88 -4.23 -17.81
N ALA A 25 -5.11 -4.48 -17.36
CA ALA A 25 -6.28 -3.75 -17.85
C ALA A 25 -6.18 -2.23 -17.60
N ALA A 26 -5.60 -1.82 -16.47
CA ALA A 26 -5.35 -0.40 -16.20
C ALA A 26 -4.35 0.22 -17.19
N LYS A 27 -3.31 -0.51 -17.60
CA LYS A 27 -2.37 -0.08 -18.66
C LYS A 27 -3.07 0.08 -20.00
N ASP A 28 -3.90 -0.89 -20.38
CA ASP A 28 -4.70 -0.84 -21.60
C ASP A 28 -5.68 0.35 -21.59
N ASN A 29 -6.08 0.79 -20.39
CA ASN A 29 -6.91 1.97 -20.15
C ASN A 29 -6.12 3.26 -19.88
N GLN A 30 -4.89 3.33 -20.42
CA GLN A 30 -4.02 4.51 -20.47
C GLN A 30 -3.42 4.95 -19.12
N MET A 31 -3.46 4.11 -18.07
CA MET A 31 -2.66 4.35 -16.87
C MET A 31 -1.23 3.91 -17.13
N LYS A 32 -0.26 4.83 -17.02
CA LYS A 32 1.13 4.46 -17.32
C LYS A 32 1.83 3.78 -16.14
N ASP A 33 1.42 4.09 -14.93
CA ASP A 33 1.94 3.48 -13.70
C ASP A 33 0.79 3.08 -12.76
N PRO A 34 0.11 1.94 -13.02
CA PRO A 34 -1.07 1.54 -12.28
C PRO A 34 -0.72 0.98 -10.89
N THR A 35 -1.32 1.58 -9.86
CA THR A 35 -1.29 1.12 -8.48
C THR A 35 -2.70 0.86 -7.97
N ILE A 36 -2.83 -0.08 -7.03
CA ILE A 36 -4.10 -0.43 -6.40
C ILE A 36 -4.31 0.50 -5.22
N MET A 37 -5.36 1.31 -5.25
CA MET A 37 -5.75 2.19 -4.16
C MET A 37 -6.65 1.48 -3.15
N ALA A 38 -7.57 0.67 -3.65
CA ALA A 38 -8.46 -0.15 -2.84
C ALA A 38 -8.82 -1.42 -3.59
N TRP A 39 -9.27 -2.44 -2.88
CA TRP A 39 -9.76 -3.66 -3.48
C TRP A 39 -10.85 -4.28 -2.60
N HIS A 40 -11.68 -5.09 -3.23
CA HIS A 40 -12.73 -5.84 -2.58
C HIS A 40 -12.85 -7.23 -3.16
N ARG A 41 -13.35 -8.15 -2.33
CA ARG A 41 -13.69 -9.49 -2.74
C ARG A 41 -15.13 -9.80 -2.33
N ASN A 42 -15.99 -10.08 -3.31
CA ASN A 42 -17.40 -10.41 -3.07
C ASN A 42 -17.59 -11.76 -2.35
N SER A 43 -16.66 -12.70 -2.55
CA SER A 43 -16.72 -14.01 -1.90
C SER A 43 -16.41 -13.94 -0.40
N ARG A 44 -17.30 -14.48 0.43
CA ARG A 44 -17.17 -14.60 1.90
C ARG A 44 -16.10 -15.60 2.36
N LEU A 45 -15.41 -16.27 1.42
CA LEU A 45 -14.36 -17.25 1.70
C LEU A 45 -13.00 -16.65 1.31
N GLY A 46 -12.22 -16.19 2.29
CA GLY A 46 -10.85 -15.74 2.07
C GLY A 46 -10.46 -14.49 2.87
N ALA A 47 -9.34 -13.88 2.48
CA ALA A 47 -8.81 -12.68 3.14
C ALA A 47 -9.86 -11.56 3.15
N THR A 48 -10.23 -11.12 4.36
CA THR A 48 -11.12 -9.98 4.57
C THR A 48 -10.41 -8.69 4.25
N THR A 49 -11.07 -7.82 3.47
CA THR A 49 -10.63 -6.44 3.31
C THR A 49 -10.52 -5.76 4.67
N PRO A 50 -9.69 -4.70 4.82
CA PRO A 50 -9.65 -3.92 6.05
C PRO A 50 -11.06 -3.54 6.54
N PHE A 51 -11.30 -3.71 7.84
CA PHE A 51 -12.55 -3.33 8.47
C PHE A 51 -12.42 -1.95 9.11
N TYR A 52 -13.42 -1.09 8.89
CA TYR A 52 -13.48 0.24 9.48
C TYR A 52 -14.79 0.40 10.25
N ASP A 53 -14.70 0.72 11.54
CA ASP A 53 -15.87 0.96 12.38
C ASP A 53 -16.75 2.08 11.78
N GLY A 54 -18.05 1.80 11.69
CA GLY A 54 -19.04 2.71 11.11
C GLY A 54 -19.07 2.74 9.57
N ALA A 55 -18.18 2.03 8.88
CA ALA A 55 -18.20 1.90 7.43
C ALA A 55 -18.95 0.64 6.99
N ASN A 56 -19.62 0.69 5.84
CA ASN A 56 -20.27 -0.49 5.26
C ASN A 56 -19.19 -1.35 4.55
N PRO A 57 -18.93 -2.59 5.01
CA PRO A 57 -17.90 -3.48 4.47
C PRO A 57 -18.02 -3.70 2.95
N ASP A 58 -19.24 -3.71 2.42
CA ASP A 58 -19.51 -4.01 1.01
C ASP A 58 -19.21 -2.83 0.07
N THR A 59 -19.06 -1.60 0.60
CA THR A 59 -19.01 -0.38 -0.24
C THR A 59 -17.95 0.64 0.17
N TRP A 60 -17.31 0.50 1.33
CA TRP A 60 -16.34 1.50 1.81
C TRP A 60 -15.12 1.61 0.89
N TRP A 61 -14.68 0.49 0.32
CA TRP A 61 -13.48 0.38 -0.51
C TRP A 61 -13.61 1.20 -1.78
N GLU A 62 -14.81 1.26 -2.37
CA GLU A 62 -15.12 2.05 -3.56
C GLU A 62 -14.97 3.54 -3.24
N LYS A 63 -15.61 4.01 -2.15
CA LYS A 63 -15.55 5.40 -1.70
C LYS A 63 -14.15 5.82 -1.29
N TYR A 64 -13.44 4.96 -0.57
CA TYR A 64 -12.05 5.20 -0.19
C TYR A 64 -11.16 5.27 -1.44
N GLY A 65 -11.32 4.33 -2.36
CA GLY A 65 -10.57 4.26 -3.60
C GLY A 65 -10.75 5.51 -4.46
N GLU A 66 -12.00 5.87 -4.76
CA GLU A 66 -12.30 7.07 -5.55
C GLU A 66 -11.86 8.36 -4.82
N GLY A 67 -12.10 8.44 -3.51
CA GLY A 67 -11.75 9.60 -2.68
C GLY A 67 -10.24 9.84 -2.56
N ASN A 68 -9.41 8.80 -2.69
CA ASN A 68 -7.96 8.88 -2.64
C ASN A 68 -7.32 8.88 -4.04
N GLY A 69 -8.07 9.26 -5.08
CA GLY A 69 -7.53 9.49 -6.43
C GLY A 69 -7.55 8.27 -7.34
N GLY A 70 -8.28 7.23 -6.97
CA GLY A 70 -8.69 6.15 -7.87
C GLY A 70 -9.52 6.69 -9.03
N ARG A 71 -9.27 6.17 -10.25
CA ARG A 71 -9.90 6.66 -11.48
C ARG A 71 -10.47 5.56 -12.37
N LEU A 72 -10.16 4.31 -12.07
CA LEU A 72 -10.62 3.15 -12.82
C LEU A 72 -10.93 2.01 -11.86
N GLU A 73 -12.14 1.50 -11.87
CA GLU A 73 -12.49 0.22 -11.27
C GLU A 73 -12.27 -0.89 -12.29
N VAL A 74 -11.61 -1.96 -11.87
CA VAL A 74 -11.46 -3.19 -12.65
C VAL A 74 -12.06 -4.35 -11.88
N SER A 75 -13.05 -5.01 -12.48
CA SER A 75 -13.67 -6.23 -11.96
C SER A 75 -13.09 -7.44 -12.68
N ILE A 76 -12.69 -8.47 -11.93
CA ILE A 76 -12.16 -9.74 -12.47
C ILE A 76 -13.14 -10.86 -12.12
N GLY A 77 -13.87 -11.34 -13.11
CA GLY A 77 -15.03 -12.20 -12.89
C GLY A 77 -16.01 -11.57 -11.89
N ASP A 78 -16.64 -12.41 -11.07
CA ASP A 78 -17.61 -11.97 -10.06
C ASP A 78 -16.99 -11.73 -8.68
N ASP A 79 -15.72 -12.10 -8.50
CA ASP A 79 -15.13 -12.21 -7.17
C ASP A 79 -14.30 -11.00 -6.76
N TYR A 80 -13.51 -10.41 -7.65
CA TYR A 80 -12.55 -9.37 -7.29
C TYR A 80 -12.86 -8.03 -7.96
N GLN A 81 -12.77 -6.96 -7.18
CA GLN A 81 -12.84 -5.59 -7.67
C GLN A 81 -11.62 -4.81 -7.18
N PHE A 82 -11.04 -3.99 -8.05
CA PHE A 82 -9.87 -3.17 -7.76
C PHE A 82 -10.11 -1.73 -8.18
N ILE A 83 -9.84 -0.79 -7.29
CA ILE A 83 -9.78 0.63 -7.62
C ILE A 83 -8.34 0.99 -7.95
N MET A 84 -8.11 1.35 -9.21
CA MET A 84 -6.80 1.65 -9.78
C MET A 84 -6.56 3.16 -9.82
N MET A 85 -5.31 3.54 -9.53
CA MET A 85 -4.77 4.90 -9.60
C MET A 85 -3.55 4.91 -10.52
N ASP A 86 -3.29 6.05 -11.20
CA ASP A 86 -2.01 6.31 -11.87
C ASP A 86 -1.03 7.00 -10.90
N ALA A 87 0.06 6.31 -10.55
CA ALA A 87 1.01 6.74 -9.52
C ALA A 87 2.05 7.77 -10.00
N ARG A 88 2.11 8.11 -11.29
CA ARG A 88 3.13 9.04 -11.85
C ARG A 88 3.18 10.43 -11.20
N GLY A 89 2.11 10.84 -10.53
CA GLY A 89 2.03 12.13 -9.83
C GLY A 89 2.50 12.07 -8.38
N PHE A 90 2.84 10.89 -7.87
CA PHE A 90 3.28 10.68 -6.50
C PHE A 90 4.80 10.52 -6.47
N GLU A 91 5.41 11.09 -5.43
CA GLU A 91 6.80 10.81 -5.15
C GLU A 91 6.92 9.34 -4.72
N THR A 92 7.80 8.60 -5.38
CA THR A 92 8.24 7.32 -4.85
C THR A 92 9.02 7.62 -3.58
N VAL A 93 8.42 7.34 -2.42
CA VAL A 93 9.19 7.24 -1.17
C VAL A 93 10.08 6.03 -1.34
N GLY A 94 11.32 6.24 -1.81
CA GLY A 94 12.33 5.18 -1.83
C GLY A 94 12.60 4.69 -0.42
N ASP A 95 13.42 3.64 -0.28
CA ASP A 95 13.87 3.19 1.05
C ASP A 95 14.44 4.39 1.80
N ILE A 96 13.82 4.78 2.92
CA ILE A 96 14.39 5.82 3.78
C ILE A 96 15.58 5.15 4.46
N PRO A 97 16.82 5.52 4.10
CA PRO A 97 17.97 4.74 4.53
C PRO A 97 18.11 4.82 6.03
N LEU A 98 18.00 3.69 6.71
CA LEU A 98 18.20 3.57 8.14
C LEU A 98 19.67 3.27 8.44
N ARG A 99 20.15 3.75 9.57
CA ARG A 99 21.44 3.33 10.12
C ARG A 99 21.38 3.21 11.62
N ASN A 100 22.24 2.36 12.16
CA ASN A 100 22.39 2.18 13.59
C ASN A 100 23.44 3.15 14.13
N LEU A 101 23.12 3.80 15.25
CA LEU A 101 24.06 4.61 16.02
C LEU A 101 24.06 4.16 17.48
N THR A 102 25.18 4.40 18.16
CA THR A 102 25.33 4.14 19.59
C THR A 102 25.82 5.42 20.24
N ASP A 103 25.14 5.86 21.30
CA ASP A 103 25.56 7.04 22.06
C ASP A 103 26.71 6.71 23.03
N SER A 104 27.15 7.70 23.80
CA SER A 104 28.22 7.53 24.79
C SER A 104 27.87 6.60 25.95
N ASP A 105 26.57 6.42 26.21
CA ASP A 105 26.05 5.62 27.31
C ASP A 105 25.79 4.16 26.88
N GLY A 106 26.02 3.85 25.60
CA GLY A 106 25.86 2.52 25.01
C GLY A 106 24.46 2.25 24.47
N ASN A 107 23.55 3.24 24.47
CA ASN A 107 22.20 3.06 23.95
C ASN A 107 22.23 2.98 22.43
N GLN A 108 21.48 2.02 21.87
CA GLN A 108 21.41 1.78 20.43
C GLN A 108 20.17 2.42 19.83
N TYR A 109 20.35 3.05 18.67
CA TYR A 109 19.29 3.76 17.96
C TYR A 109 19.21 3.32 16.50
N VAL A 110 18.00 3.30 15.95
CA VAL A 110 17.74 3.25 14.52
C VAL A 110 17.40 4.67 14.05
N CYS A 111 18.16 5.19 13.09
CA CYS A 111 18.06 6.57 12.64
C CYS A 111 17.74 6.69 11.15
N TYR A 112 16.84 7.60 10.79
CA TYR A 112 16.61 8.03 9.41
C TYR A 112 17.80 8.87 8.94
N THR A 113 18.63 8.29 8.06
CA THR A 113 19.86 8.92 7.55
C THR A 113 19.66 10.32 6.98
N PRO A 114 18.56 10.65 6.25
CA PRO A 114 18.34 12.00 5.73
C PRO A 114 18.17 13.06 6.83
N LEU A 115 17.53 12.70 7.95
CA LEU A 115 17.26 13.61 9.07
C LEU A 115 18.45 13.69 10.04
N GLN A 116 19.13 12.55 10.24
CA GLN A 116 20.28 12.43 11.12
C GLN A 116 21.53 13.15 10.54
N GLY A 117 21.63 13.25 9.21
CA GLY A 117 22.81 13.74 8.50
C GLY A 117 23.92 12.68 8.45
N ARG A 118 24.64 12.55 7.34
CA ARG A 118 25.55 11.40 7.11
C ARG A 118 26.74 11.33 8.08
N ASP A 119 27.23 12.47 8.54
CA ASP A 119 28.50 12.54 9.30
C ASP A 119 28.31 12.57 10.83
N SER A 120 27.08 12.75 11.32
CA SER A 120 26.82 12.83 12.76
C SER A 120 26.75 11.45 13.42
N SER A 121 27.63 11.17 14.37
CA SER A 121 27.56 9.98 15.22
C SER A 121 26.64 10.15 16.43
N VAL A 122 26.15 11.36 16.70
CA VAL A 122 25.30 11.66 17.86
C VAL A 122 23.83 11.58 17.46
N PRO A 123 23.03 10.64 18.00
CA PRO A 123 21.62 10.48 17.66
C PRO A 123 20.81 11.77 17.88
N ARG A 124 20.02 12.18 16.88
CA ARG A 124 19.09 13.30 17.00
C ARG A 124 17.70 12.78 17.35
N GLN A 125 17.04 13.41 18.30
CA GLN A 125 15.74 12.98 18.79
C GLN A 125 14.68 12.98 17.69
N GLU A 126 14.75 13.92 16.75
CA GLU A 126 13.83 14.03 15.61
C GLU A 126 14.14 13.04 14.47
N ALA A 127 15.27 12.34 14.53
CA ALA A 127 15.74 11.44 13.47
C ALA A 127 15.90 9.99 13.90
N CYS A 128 15.90 9.71 15.21
CA CYS A 128 16.31 8.44 15.79
C CYS A 128 15.32 7.94 16.84
N THR A 129 15.05 6.64 16.81
CA THR A 129 14.28 5.92 17.84
C THR A 129 15.20 4.91 18.51
N LEU A 130 15.02 4.68 19.82
CA LEU A 130 15.73 3.60 20.53
C LEU A 130 15.43 2.27 19.84
N LEU A 131 16.45 1.41 19.71
CA LEU A 131 16.31 0.15 18.99
C LEU A 131 15.24 -0.76 19.63
N ASP A 132 15.19 -0.79 20.97
CA ASP A 132 14.20 -1.59 21.70
C ASP A 132 12.77 -1.09 21.47
N ASP A 133 12.55 0.23 21.49
CA ASP A 133 11.26 0.84 21.19
C ASP A 133 10.85 0.60 19.73
N TRP A 134 11.80 0.71 18.80
CA TRP A 134 11.56 0.47 17.39
C TRP A 134 11.13 -0.97 17.12
N LEU A 135 11.75 -1.95 17.79
CA LEU A 135 11.38 -3.37 17.68
C LEU A 135 9.99 -3.67 18.27
N ALA A 136 9.57 -2.92 19.28
CA ALA A 136 8.23 -3.06 19.88
C ALA A 136 7.12 -2.56 18.95
N ASP A 137 7.36 -1.50 18.17
CA ASP A 137 6.38 -0.90 17.25
C ASP A 137 6.19 -1.68 15.93
N GLN A 138 6.94 -2.77 15.70
CA GLN A 138 6.80 -3.59 14.49
C GLN A 138 5.70 -4.68 14.58
N TYR A 139 4.97 -4.76 15.71
CA TYR A 139 3.97 -5.80 15.99
C TYR A 139 2.60 -5.26 16.38
#